data_AF-A0A9D5W219-F1
#
_entry.id   AF-A0A9D5W219-F1
#
_cell.length_a   1.000
_cell.length_b   1.000
_cell.length_c   1.000
_cell.angle_alpha   90.00
_cell.angle_beta   90.00
_cell.angle_gamma   90.00
#
_symmetry.space_group_name_H-M   'P 1'
#
loop_
_entity.id
_entity.type
_entity.pdbx_description
1 polymer ?
#
loop_
_entity_poly.entity_id
_entity_poly.type
_entity_poly.pdbx_seq_one_letter_code
_entity_poly.pdbx_strand_id
1 'polypeptide(L)'
;MTRFDPPRPSRAGIAIRLLYTVATLLALEICKMLALLAVLVQYALLLITGRHSEPLRSFANSVSFYAYRCLRYANLCENPKPFPFAPLPDEPEKMADTIRFGK
;
A
#
# COMPACT_ATOMS: atom_id res chain seq x y z
N MET A 1 17.73 -32.41 -10.57
CA MET A 1 17.27 -31.01 -10.50
C MET A 1 16.96 -30.55 -11.93
N THR A 2 15.74 -30.79 -12.42
CA THR A 2 15.28 -30.31 -13.73
C THR A 2 14.95 -28.83 -13.59
N ARG A 3 15.58 -27.95 -14.39
CA ARG A 3 15.18 -26.54 -14.50
C ARG A 3 13.76 -26.51 -15.06
N PHE A 4 12.80 -26.07 -14.25
CA PHE A 4 11.47 -25.72 -14.74
C PHE A 4 11.60 -24.36 -15.43
N ASP A 5 11.69 -24.37 -16.76
CA ASP A 5 11.63 -23.16 -17.56
C ASP A 5 10.14 -22.85 -17.80
N PRO A 6 9.54 -21.84 -17.14
CA PRO A 6 8.14 -21.51 -17.37
C PRO A 6 7.93 -21.09 -18.83
N PRO A 7 6.75 -21.37 -19.42
CA PRO A 7 6.44 -20.94 -20.77
C PRO A 7 6.59 -19.42 -20.90
N ARG A 8 7.20 -18.98 -22.01
CA ARG A 8 7.41 -17.55 -22.26
C ARG A 8 6.06 -16.82 -22.29
N PRO A 9 5.91 -15.70 -21.57
CA PRO A 9 4.67 -14.93 -21.60
C PRO A 9 4.41 -14.35 -22.99
N SER A 10 3.14 -14.30 -23.39
CA SER A 10 2.75 -13.65 -24.65
C SER A 10 2.90 -12.13 -24.55
N ARG A 11 3.24 -11.47 -25.67
CA ARG A 11 3.36 -10.00 -25.72
C ARG A 11 2.07 -9.30 -25.28
N ALA A 12 0.92 -9.86 -25.66
CA ALA A 12 -0.39 -9.36 -25.24
C ALA A 12 -0.58 -9.44 -23.72
N GLY A 13 -0.16 -10.54 -23.08
CA GLY A 13 -0.23 -10.68 -21.62
C GLY A 13 0.64 -9.66 -20.88
N ILE A 14 1.84 -9.37 -21.41
CA ILE A 14 2.73 -8.34 -20.88
C ILE A 14 2.08 -6.95 -20.98
N ALA A 15 1.51 -6.62 -22.14
CA ALA A 15 0.83 -5.33 -22.35
C ALA A 15 -0.38 -5.15 -21.42
N ILE A 16 -1.19 -6.19 -21.23
CA ILE A 16 -2.32 -6.18 -20.29
C ILE A 16 -1.83 -5.97 -18.85
N ARG A 17 -0.76 -6.66 -18.42
CA ARG A 17 -0.16 -6.46 -17.10
C ARG A 17 0.36 -5.03 -16.92
N LEU A 18 0.94 -4.45 -17.96
CA LEU A 18 1.38 -3.05 -17.93
C LEU A 18 0.20 -2.09 -17.72
N LEU A 19 -0.93 -2.30 -18.39
CA LEU A 19 -2.13 -1.47 -18.20
C LEU A 19 -2.64 -1.50 -16.75
N TYR A 20 -2.73 -2.70 -16.15
CA TYR A 20 -3.08 -2.83 -14.72
C TYR A 20 -2.04 -2.18 -13.81
N THR A 21 -0.76 -2.25 -14.18
CA THR A 21 0.33 -1.59 -13.44
C THR A 21 0.17 -0.08 -13.45
N VAL A 22 -0.13 0.52 -14.60
CA VAL A 22 -0.38 1.97 -14.71
C VAL A 22 -1.58 2.38 -13.85
N ALA A 23 -2.69 1.64 -13.90
CA ALA A 23 -3.85 1.91 -13.05
C ALA A 23 -3.51 1.79 -11.55
N THR A 24 -2.68 0.81 -11.18
CA THR A 24 -2.18 0.62 -9.81
C THR A 24 -1.30 1.80 -9.35
N LEU A 25 -0.46 2.34 -10.23
CA LEU A 25 0.37 3.50 -9.92
C LEU A 25 -0.47 4.77 -9.70
N LEU A 26 -1.60 4.92 -10.41
CA LEU A 26 -2.55 6.00 -10.12
C LEU A 26 -3.19 5.84 -8.73
N ALA A 27 -3.55 4.61 -8.34
CA ALA A 27 -4.04 4.34 -6.98
C ALA A 27 -2.97 4.62 -5.92
N LEU A 28 -1.70 4.33 -6.20
CA LEU A 28 -0.58 4.64 -5.31
C LEU A 28 -0.45 6.15 -5.05
N GLU A 29 -0.65 6.99 -6.07
CA GLU A 29 -0.64 8.45 -5.91
C GLU A 29 -1.76 8.94 -4.97
N ILE A 30 -2.95 8.33 -5.05
CA ILE A 30 -4.04 8.61 -4.11
C ILE A 30 -3.62 8.21 -2.68
N CYS A 31 -3.01 7.04 -2.51
CA CYS A 31 -2.51 6.60 -1.21
C CYS A 31 -1.48 7.56 -0.63
N LYS A 32 -0.56 8.07 -1.46
CA LYS A 32 0.42 9.07 -1.05
C LYS A 32 -0.24 10.34 -0.53
N MET A 33 -1.25 10.85 -1.24
CA MET A 33 -2.01 12.03 -0.80
C MET A 33 -2.75 11.78 0.53
N LEU A 34 -3.41 10.63 0.67
CA LEU A 34 -4.11 10.25 1.91
C LEU A 34 -3.14 10.08 3.08
N ALA A 35 -1.98 9.47 2.85
CA ALA A 35 -0.94 9.32 3.87
C ALA A 35 -0.41 10.69 4.32
N LEU A 36 -0.11 11.60 3.39
CA LEU A 36 0.33 12.96 3.71
C LEU A 36 -0.72 13.72 4.52
N LEU A 37 -1.99 13.65 4.13
CA LEU A 37 -3.09 14.27 4.87
C LEU A 37 -3.21 13.68 6.29
N ALA A 38 -3.13 12.36 6.42
CA ALA A 38 -3.19 11.68 7.71
C ALA A 38 -2.03 12.12 8.63
N VAL A 39 -0.81 12.25 8.10
CA VAL A 39 0.34 12.78 8.85
C VAL A 39 0.05 14.19 9.35
N LEU A 40 -0.39 15.11 8.49
CA LEU A 40 -0.69 16.49 8.88
C LEU A 40 -1.74 16.56 10.00
N VAL A 41 -2.83 15.80 9.87
CA VAL A 41 -3.90 15.78 10.87
C VAL A 41 -3.42 15.16 12.19
N GLN A 42 -2.69 14.02 12.15
CA GLN A 42 -2.18 13.37 13.36
C GLN A 42 -1.24 14.28 14.14
N TYR A 43 -0.30 14.95 13.46
CA TYR A 43 0.63 15.85 14.12
C TYR A 43 -0.05 17.14 14.61
N ALA A 44 -1.03 17.68 13.88
CA ALA A 44 -1.82 18.80 14.38
C ALA A 44 -2.56 18.43 15.69
N LEU A 45 -3.19 17.25 15.75
CA LEU A 45 -3.83 16.75 16.97
C LEU A 45 -2.84 16.55 18.11
N LEU A 46 -1.68 15.96 17.83
CA LEU A 46 -0.63 15.77 18.84
C LEU A 46 -0.10 17.09 19.39
N LEU A 47 0.10 18.10 18.54
CA LEU A 47 0.59 19.41 18.94
C LEU A 47 -0.42 20.19 19.79
N ILE A 48 -1.71 20.05 19.51
CA ILE A 48 -2.76 20.78 20.24
C ILE A 48 -3.16 20.04 21.53
N THR A 49 -3.31 18.72 21.48
CA THR A 49 -3.92 17.93 22.57
C THR A 49 -2.95 17.04 23.33
N GLY A 50 -1.74 16.81 22.80
CA GLY A 50 -0.80 15.81 23.31
C GLY A 50 -1.27 14.36 23.12
N ARG A 51 -2.40 14.12 22.45
CA ARG A 51 -3.00 12.80 22.24
C ARG A 51 -3.02 12.47 20.75
N HIS A 52 -2.92 11.19 20.43
CA HIS A 52 -3.10 10.67 19.08
C HIS A 52 -4.49 10.04 18.94
N SER A 53 -4.96 9.92 17.69
CA SER A 53 -6.23 9.28 17.37
C SER A 53 -6.00 7.86 16.86
N GLU A 54 -6.47 6.85 17.59
CA GLU A 54 -6.39 5.44 17.18
C GLU A 54 -7.09 5.16 15.84
N PRO A 55 -8.31 5.66 15.57
CA PRO A 55 -8.95 5.48 14.27
C PRO A 55 -8.11 6.04 13.11
N LEU A 56 -7.49 7.20 13.31
CA LEU A 56 -6.67 7.84 12.27
C LEU A 56 -5.35 7.09 12.05
N ARG A 57 -4.78 6.50 13.10
CA ARG A 57 -3.61 5.61 12.99
C ARG A 57 -3.95 4.33 12.23
N SER A 58 -5.07 3.69 12.57
CA SER A 58 -5.56 2.50 11.88
C SER A 58 -5.80 2.77 10.39
N PHE A 59 -6.44 3.90 10.05
CA PHE A 59 -6.60 4.33 8.67
C PHE A 59 -5.27 4.52 7.95
N ALA A 60 -4.33 5.27 8.54
CA ALA A 60 -3.02 5.51 7.94
C ALA A 60 -2.22 4.22 7.74
N ASN A 61 -2.35 3.27 8.66
CA ASN A 61 -1.73 1.94 8.55
C ASN A 61 -2.29 1.16 7.36
N SER A 62 -3.62 1.11 7.22
CA SER A 62 -4.29 0.47 6.07
C SER A 62 -3.90 1.11 4.74
N VAL A 63 -3.83 2.44 4.67
CA VAL A 63 -3.38 3.16 3.47
C VAL A 63 -1.92 2.83 3.13
N SER A 64 -1.05 2.81 4.13
CA SER A 64 0.38 2.50 3.94
C SER A 64 0.60 1.06 3.49
N PHE A 65 -0.13 0.12 4.10
CA PHE A 65 -0.08 -1.28 3.71
C PHE A 65 -0.59 -1.51 2.28
N TYR A 66 -1.70 -0.86 1.90
CA TYR A 66 -2.20 -0.93 0.53
C TYR A 66 -1.21 -0.32 -0.48
N ALA A 67 -0.58 0.81 -0.15
CA ALA A 67 0.48 1.41 -0.97
C ALA A 67 1.67 0.46 -1.18
N TYR A 68 2.10 -0.24 -0.12
CA TYR A 68 3.14 -1.26 -0.20
C TYR A 68 2.77 -2.39 -1.18
N ARG A 69 1.54 -2.92 -1.10
CA ARG A 69 1.06 -3.95 -2.04
C ARG A 69 1.04 -3.46 -3.48
N CYS A 70 0.63 -2.20 -3.71
CA CYS A 70 0.66 -1.59 -5.03
C CYS A 70 2.09 -1.55 -5.61
N LEU A 71 3.07 -1.16 -4.80
CA LEU A 71 4.48 -1.15 -5.19
C LEU A 71 5.00 -2.56 -5.54
N ARG A 72 4.63 -3.58 -4.75
CA ARG A 72 5.03 -4.97 -5.03
C ARG A 72 4.44 -5.48 -6.34
N TYR A 73 3.17 -5.18 -6.62
CA TYR A 73 2.54 -5.54 -7.88
C TYR A 73 3.23 -4.86 -9.06
N ALA A 74 3.45 -3.54 -8.97
CA ALA A 74 4.05 -2.73 -10.02
C ALA A 74 5.49 -3.16 -10.36
N ASN A 75 6.26 -3.59 -9.37
CA ASN A 75 7.64 -4.08 -9.55
C ASN A 75 7.71 -5.59 -9.85
N LEU A 76 6.59 -6.21 -10.21
CA LEU A 76 6.51 -7.65 -10.53
C LEU A 76 6.91 -8.58 -9.37
N CYS A 77 6.97 -8.08 -8.14
CA CYS A 77 7.28 -8.86 -6.94
C CYS A 77 6.09 -9.69 -6.45
N GLU A 78 4.88 -9.32 -6.86
CA GLU A 78 3.63 -10.04 -6.61
C GLU A 78 2.82 -10.20 -7.91
N ASN A 79 2.08 -11.30 -8.01
CA ASN A 79 1.16 -11.59 -9.11
C ASN A 79 -0.31 -11.20 -8.85
N PRO A 80 -0.89 -11.33 -7.63
CA PRO A 80 -2.26 -10.91 -7.42
C PRO A 80 -2.41 -9.40 -7.68
N LYS A 81 -3.43 -9.03 -8.45
CA LYS A 81 -3.75 -7.63 -8.74
C LYS A 81 -4.25 -6.94 -7.46
N PRO A 82 -3.93 -5.66 -7.23
CA PRO A 82 -4.51 -4.90 -6.13
C PRO A 82 -5.96 -4.46 -6.46
N PHE A 83 -6.66 -3.96 -5.44
CA PHE A 83 -7.93 -3.24 -5.61
C PHE A 83 -7.80 -2.11 -6.65
N PRO A 84 -8.84 -1.77 -7.42
CA PRO A 84 -10.20 -2.33 -7.44
C PRO A 84 -10.35 -3.66 -8.20
N PHE A 85 -9.25 -4.25 -8.70
CA PHE A 85 -9.32 -5.47 -9.53
C PHE A 85 -9.36 -6.76 -8.70
N ALA A 86 -9.15 -6.66 -7.40
CA ALA A 86 -9.26 -7.72 -6.41
C ALA A 86 -9.74 -7.13 -5.07
N PRO A 87 -10.13 -7.98 -4.10
CA PRO A 87 -10.47 -7.51 -2.76
C PRO A 87 -9.35 -6.69 -2.10
N LEU A 88 -9.73 -5.77 -1.21
CA LEU A 88 -8.78 -5.12 -0.31
C LEU A 88 -8.05 -6.21 0.50
N PRO A 89 -6.78 -6.00 0.89
CA PRO A 89 -6.10 -6.97 1.71
C PRO A 89 -6.68 -6.98 3.13
N ASP A 90 -6.86 -8.17 3.68
CA ASP A 90 -7.62 -8.38 4.92
C ASP A 90 -6.88 -7.96 6.19
N GLU A 91 -5.54 -7.95 6.18
CA GLU A 91 -4.74 -7.67 7.37
C GLU A 91 -3.59 -6.70 7.09
N PRO A 92 -3.67 -5.44 7.55
CA PRO A 92 -2.51 -4.58 7.58
C PRO A 92 -1.53 -5.04 8.66
N GLU A 93 -0.25 -4.75 8.47
CA GLU A 93 0.79 -5.07 9.45
C GLU A 93 0.46 -4.49 10.84
N LYS A 94 0.84 -5.21 11.90
CA LYS A 94 0.54 -4.77 13.28
C LYS A 94 1.18 -3.41 13.56
N MET A 95 0.37 -2.47 14.01
CA MET A 95 0.84 -1.17 14.48
C MET A 95 1.57 -1.31 15.82
N ALA A 96 2.48 -0.38 16.11
CA ALA A 96 3.08 -0.29 17.44
C ALA A 96 2.03 0.07 18.51
N ASP A 97 1.99 -0.70 19.60
CA ASP A 97 1.04 -0.50 20.72
C ASP A 97 1.27 0.84 21.44
N THR A 98 2.49 1.37 21.44
CA THR A 98 2.83 2.64 22.09
C THR A 98 3.66 3.52 21.17
N ILE A 99 3.23 4.77 20.97
CA ILE A 99 4.02 5.77 20.28
C ILE A 99 5.09 6.29 21.24
N ARG A 100 6.35 6.05 20.91
CA ARG A 100 7.49 6.64 21.60
C ARG A 100 7.90 7.90 20.86
N PHE A 101 7.68 9.05 21.48
CA PHE A 101 8.43 10.25 21.12
C PHE A 101 9.86 10.06 21.64
N GLY A 102 10.84 10.77 21.07
CA GLY A 102 12.27 10.57 21.38
C GLY A 102 12.58 10.44 22.88
N LYS A 103 13.77 9.91 23.22
CA LYS A 103 14.26 9.96 24.60
C LYS A 103 14.10 11.36 25.20
#